data_AF-A0A7X6P859-F1
#
_entry.id   AF-A0A7X6P859-F1
#
_cell.length_a   1.000
_cell.length_b   1.000
_cell.length_c   1.000
_cell.angle_alpha   90.00
_cell.angle_beta   90.00
_cell.angle_gamma   90.00
#
_symmetry.space_group_name_H-M   'P 1'
#
loop_
_entity.id
_entity.type
_entity.pdbx_description
1 polymer ?
#
loop_
_entity_poly.entity_id
_entity_poly.type
_entity_poly.pdbx_seq_one_letter_code
_entity_poly.pdbx_strand_id
1 'polypeptide(L)'
;MNKTTWIIIVVVLAILAIIFGVMWNNASVKAKKLAQAQEELQKSILEKEEPVTAEELQNSIDALGKELGLIGAGTEFPVGTPEELKARNLNTLNTARTKIAEYKKQIADLESKIAANKKTMASMQSTVDRLKKSLAEKERIVAELEGRVSALNSTLDSERKAAQEEIAKRENMLKEKESELNKVNIDNNTLYYAIGTRKQLLDSGIITRKGGILGIGKVSTLKDVNLTKFSQFNLLETQEITFPVTKKGYSVLSNHVAASYEVRQEGDQYVL
;
A
#
# COMPACT_ATOMS: atom_id res chain seq x y z
N MET A 1 11.44 11.53 -103.98
CA MET A 1 11.75 10.38 -103.09
C MET A 1 12.01 9.17 -103.97
N ASN A 2 13.18 8.54 -103.88
CA ASN A 2 13.55 7.44 -104.78
C ASN A 2 12.78 6.17 -104.38
N LYS A 3 12.37 5.33 -105.35
CA LYS A 3 11.58 4.10 -105.08
C LYS A 3 12.23 3.21 -104.02
N THR A 4 13.56 3.16 -103.99
CA THR A 4 14.36 2.45 -102.98
C THR A 4 14.21 3.01 -101.56
N THR A 5 14.15 4.34 -101.39
CA THR A 5 13.96 4.98 -100.08
C THR A 5 12.56 4.71 -99.51
N TRP A 6 11.53 4.66 -100.36
CA TRP A 6 10.16 4.34 -99.93
C TRP A 6 10.03 2.88 -99.48
N ILE A 7 10.63 1.93 -100.21
CA ILE A 7 10.63 0.51 -99.84
C ILE A 7 11.31 0.29 -98.48
N ILE A 8 12.44 0.95 -98.22
CA ILE A 8 13.15 0.84 -96.93
C ILE A 8 12.29 1.37 -95.78
N ILE A 9 11.61 2.50 -95.96
CA ILE A 9 10.72 3.09 -94.94
C ILE A 9 9.55 2.15 -94.63
N VAL A 10 8.93 1.54 -95.65
CA VAL A 10 7.81 0.60 -95.46
C VAL A 10 8.27 -0.66 -94.71
N VAL A 11 9.44 -1.19 -95.02
CA VAL A 11 10.00 -2.37 -94.33
C VAL A 11 10.33 -2.05 -92.87
N VAL A 12 10.93 -0.88 -92.59
CA VAL A 12 11.24 -0.44 -91.21
C VAL A 12 9.95 -0.22 -90.40
N LEU A 13 8.91 0.38 -91.00
CA LEU A 13 7.60 0.54 -90.34
C LEU A 13 6.92 -0.80 -90.06
N ALA A 14 7.02 -1.78 -90.97
CA ALA A 14 6.49 -3.11 -90.74
C ALA A 14 7.20 -3.84 -89.58
N ILE A 15 8.52 -3.71 -89.48
CA ILE A 15 9.31 -4.29 -88.38
C ILE A 15 8.95 -3.60 -87.04
N LEU A 16 8.80 -2.26 -87.03
CA LEU A 16 8.38 -1.53 -85.83
C LEU A 16 6.98 -1.92 -85.38
N ALA A 17 6.03 -2.13 -86.30
CA ALA A 17 4.69 -2.58 -85.97
C ALA A 17 4.68 -3.98 -85.34
N ILE A 18 5.52 -4.90 -85.82
CA ILE A 18 5.67 -6.24 -85.24
C ILE A 18 6.28 -6.16 -83.83
N ILE A 19 7.34 -5.37 -83.65
CA ILE A 19 7.98 -5.18 -82.33
C ILE A 19 6.99 -4.55 -81.35
N PHE A 20 6.24 -3.53 -81.78
CA PHE A 20 5.23 -2.87 -80.96
C PHE A 20 4.08 -3.81 -80.60
N GLY A 21 3.63 -4.66 -81.53
CA GLY A 21 2.62 -5.69 -81.27
C GLY A 21 3.07 -6.75 -80.26
N VAL A 22 4.32 -7.22 -80.36
CA VAL A 22 4.89 -8.18 -79.39
C VAL A 22 5.08 -7.53 -78.03
N MET A 23 5.53 -6.27 -77.98
CA MET A 23 5.75 -5.51 -76.75
C MET A 23 4.42 -5.16 -76.06
N TRP A 24 3.37 -4.82 -76.83
CA TRP A 24 2.01 -4.58 -76.34
C TRP A 24 1.36 -5.86 -75.83
N ASN A 25 1.51 -6.99 -76.53
CA ASN A 25 1.00 -8.27 -76.09
C ASN A 25 1.62 -8.66 -74.73
N ASN A 26 2.95 -8.55 -74.60
CA ASN A 26 3.64 -8.85 -73.34
C ASN A 26 3.24 -7.89 -72.21
N ALA A 27 3.11 -6.59 -72.49
CA ALA A 27 2.64 -5.61 -71.51
C ALA A 27 1.19 -5.86 -71.08
N SER A 28 0.30 -6.23 -72.00
CA SER A 28 -1.11 -6.53 -71.72
C SER A 28 -1.27 -7.83 -70.92
N VAL A 29 -0.45 -8.85 -71.19
CA VAL A 29 -0.43 -10.10 -70.41
C VAL A 29 0.09 -9.84 -68.99
N LYS A 30 1.13 -9.00 -68.84
CA LYS A 30 1.60 -8.57 -67.52
C LYS A 30 0.55 -7.76 -66.78
N ALA A 31 -0.14 -6.83 -67.44
CA ALA A 31 -1.21 -6.04 -66.84
C ALA A 31 -2.39 -6.92 -66.39
N LYS A 32 -2.80 -7.92 -67.20
CA LYS A 32 -3.82 -8.90 -66.80
C LYS A 32 -3.37 -9.78 -65.64
N LYS A 33 -2.12 -10.27 -65.64
CA LYS A 33 -1.58 -11.04 -64.51
C LYS A 33 -1.46 -10.21 -63.23
N LEU A 34 -1.11 -8.92 -63.35
CA LEU A 34 -1.04 -8.01 -62.22
C LEU A 34 -2.43 -7.71 -61.65
N ALA A 35 -3.43 -7.51 -62.52
CA ALA A 35 -4.82 -7.33 -62.12
C ALA A 35 -5.39 -8.59 -61.46
N GLN A 36 -5.12 -9.77 -62.01
CA GLN A 36 -5.50 -11.05 -61.42
C GLN A 36 -4.80 -11.30 -60.08
N ALA A 37 -3.50 -10.99 -59.98
CA ALA A 37 -2.77 -11.08 -58.72
C ALA A 37 -3.26 -10.07 -57.68
N GLN A 38 -3.69 -8.86 -58.08
CA GLN A 38 -4.32 -7.92 -57.16
C GLN A 38 -5.70 -8.40 -56.70
N GLU A 39 -6.51 -8.96 -57.59
CA GLU A 39 -7.83 -9.49 -57.26
C GLU A 39 -7.71 -10.72 -56.33
N GLU A 40 -6.76 -11.61 -56.59
CA GLU A 40 -6.45 -12.78 -55.76
C GLU A 40 -5.81 -12.40 -54.41
N LEU A 41 -4.98 -11.35 -54.38
CA LEU A 41 -4.46 -10.78 -53.14
C LEU A 41 -5.58 -10.10 -52.32
N GLN A 42 -6.48 -9.36 -52.96
CA GLN A 42 -7.65 -8.76 -52.28
C GLN A 42 -8.59 -9.84 -51.75
N LYS A 43 -8.83 -10.90 -52.52
CA LYS A 43 -9.68 -12.02 -52.12
C LYS A 43 -9.05 -12.81 -50.98
N SER A 44 -7.74 -13.07 -51.03
CA SER A 44 -7.02 -13.74 -49.95
C SER A 44 -6.87 -12.89 -48.69
N ILE A 45 -6.81 -11.55 -48.78
CA ILE A 45 -6.89 -10.65 -47.61
C ILE A 45 -8.29 -10.68 -46.98
N LEU A 46 -9.34 -10.72 -47.80
CA LEU A 46 -10.74 -10.80 -47.34
C LEU A 46 -11.11 -12.18 -46.76
N GLU A 47 -10.38 -13.23 -47.16
CA GLU A 47 -10.63 -14.63 -46.77
C GLU A 47 -9.70 -15.10 -45.63
N LYS A 48 -8.61 -14.37 -45.31
CA LYS A 48 -7.67 -14.72 -44.21
C LYS A 48 -7.99 -14.11 -42.84
N GLU A 49 -8.82 -13.09 -42.78
CA GLU A 49 -9.42 -12.66 -41.51
C GLU A 49 -10.81 -13.26 -41.47
N GLU A 50 -10.98 -14.37 -40.73
CA GLU A 50 -12.33 -14.84 -40.39
C GLU A 50 -13.08 -13.65 -39.80
N PRO A 51 -14.19 -13.19 -40.41
CA PRO A 51 -14.89 -12.03 -39.91
C PRO A 51 -15.40 -12.38 -38.52
N VAL A 52 -14.89 -11.70 -37.49
CA VAL A 52 -15.43 -11.79 -36.13
C VAL A 52 -16.94 -11.70 -36.24
N THR A 53 -17.61 -12.80 -35.92
CA THR A 53 -19.05 -12.89 -36.09
C THR A 53 -19.72 -12.03 -35.04
N ALA A 54 -20.90 -11.51 -35.34
CA ALA A 54 -21.66 -10.72 -34.38
C ALA A 54 -21.97 -11.51 -33.09
N GLU A 55 -21.96 -12.85 -33.16
CA GLU A 55 -22.12 -13.77 -32.02
C GLU A 55 -20.85 -13.84 -31.16
N GLU A 56 -19.67 -13.95 -31.77
CA GLU A 56 -18.39 -13.93 -31.03
C GLU A 56 -18.16 -12.59 -30.32
N LEU A 57 -18.51 -11.49 -30.98
CA LEU A 57 -18.44 -10.16 -30.38
C LEU A 57 -19.43 -10.01 -29.22
N GLN A 58 -20.65 -10.53 -29.36
CA GLN A 58 -21.62 -10.57 -28.26
C GLN A 58 -21.07 -11.34 -27.07
N ASN A 59 -20.54 -12.55 -27.30
CA ASN A 59 -19.97 -13.38 -26.23
C ASN A 59 -18.80 -12.67 -25.53
N SER A 60 -17.99 -11.94 -26.29
CA SER A 60 -16.85 -11.16 -25.77
C SER A 60 -17.32 -9.99 -24.89
N ILE A 61 -18.35 -9.26 -25.31
CA ILE A 61 -18.96 -8.18 -24.51
C ILE A 61 -19.61 -8.73 -23.23
N ASP A 62 -20.25 -9.91 -23.31
CA ASP A 62 -20.86 -10.55 -22.14
C ASP A 62 -19.81 -11.08 -21.16
N ALA A 63 -18.70 -11.64 -21.66
CA ALA A 63 -17.55 -12.05 -20.85
C ALA A 63 -16.92 -10.84 -20.13
N LEU A 64 -16.75 -9.72 -20.82
CA LEU A 64 -16.32 -8.46 -20.20
C LEU A 64 -17.30 -8.02 -19.10
N GLY A 65 -18.60 -8.17 -19.33
CA GLY A 65 -19.63 -7.91 -18.34
C GLY A 65 -19.48 -8.74 -17.06
N LYS A 66 -19.14 -10.03 -17.20
CA LYS A 66 -18.87 -10.92 -16.06
C LYS A 66 -17.60 -10.47 -15.31
N GLU A 67 -16.54 -10.14 -16.03
CA GLU A 67 -15.27 -9.67 -15.47
C GLU A 67 -15.47 -8.37 -14.63
N LEU A 68 -16.26 -7.42 -15.15
CA LEU A 68 -16.63 -6.20 -14.42
C LEU A 68 -17.56 -6.48 -13.24
N GLY A 69 -18.44 -7.48 -13.36
CA GLY A 69 -19.31 -7.93 -12.28
C GLY A 69 -18.55 -8.41 -11.05
N LEU A 70 -17.37 -9.02 -11.23
CA LEU A 70 -16.49 -9.44 -10.13
C LEU A 70 -15.96 -8.26 -9.31
N ILE A 71 -15.70 -7.11 -9.94
CA ILE A 71 -15.32 -5.88 -9.24
C ILE A 71 -16.53 -5.30 -8.50
N GLY A 72 -17.70 -5.28 -9.14
CA GLY A 72 -18.91 -4.67 -8.61
C GLY A 72 -19.59 -5.44 -7.48
N ALA A 73 -19.53 -6.77 -7.49
CA ALA A 73 -20.13 -7.63 -6.47
C ALA A 73 -19.38 -7.59 -5.13
N GLY A 74 -18.12 -7.13 -5.12
CA GLY A 74 -17.32 -7.04 -3.90
C GLY A 74 -17.07 -8.37 -3.19
N THR A 75 -17.40 -9.51 -3.80
CA THR A 75 -17.38 -10.81 -3.13
C THR A 75 -16.78 -11.92 -3.99
N GLU A 76 -15.96 -12.73 -3.31
CA GLU A 76 -15.48 -14.06 -3.64
C GLU A 76 -14.22 -14.18 -4.53
N PHE A 77 -13.11 -13.59 -4.06
CA PHE A 77 -11.82 -14.29 -3.91
C PHE A 77 -10.95 -13.49 -2.91
N PRO A 78 -10.84 -13.89 -1.63
CA PRO A 78 -10.01 -13.18 -0.67
C PRO A 78 -8.59 -13.72 -0.79
N VAL A 79 -7.83 -13.22 -1.76
CA VAL A 79 -6.38 -13.43 -1.76
C VAL A 79 -5.73 -12.09 -2.04
N GLY A 80 -5.12 -11.52 -1.01
CA GLY A 80 -4.28 -10.33 -1.11
C GLY A 80 -4.67 -9.21 -0.15
N THR A 81 -3.70 -8.33 0.08
CA THR A 81 -3.86 -7.08 0.81
C THR A 81 -4.79 -6.12 0.08
N PRO A 82 -5.36 -5.10 0.75
CA PRO A 82 -6.14 -4.04 0.10
C PRO A 82 -5.44 -3.38 -1.10
N GLU A 83 -4.10 -3.32 -1.09
CA GLU A 83 -3.30 -2.77 -2.19
C GLU A 83 -3.25 -3.69 -3.41
N GLU A 84 -3.14 -4.99 -3.20
CA GLU A 84 -3.16 -5.98 -4.28
C GLU A 84 -4.55 -6.03 -4.94
N LEU A 85 -5.62 -5.94 -4.14
CA LEU A 85 -6.99 -5.84 -4.64
C LEU A 85 -7.20 -4.56 -5.45
N LYS A 86 -6.70 -3.41 -4.97
CA LYS A 86 -6.71 -2.14 -5.72
C LYS A 86 -5.99 -2.25 -7.05
N ALA A 87 -4.76 -2.76 -7.05
CA ALA A 87 -3.95 -2.91 -8.25
C ALA A 87 -4.63 -3.81 -9.28
N ARG A 88 -5.22 -4.92 -8.83
CA ARG A 88 -5.99 -5.84 -9.67
C ARG A 88 -7.21 -5.15 -10.29
N ASN A 89 -8.02 -4.47 -9.49
CA ASN A 89 -9.22 -3.80 -9.97
C ASN A 89 -8.89 -2.69 -10.99
N LEU A 90 -7.85 -1.91 -10.74
CA LEU A 90 -7.38 -0.89 -11.69
C LEU A 90 -6.88 -1.51 -13.00
N ASN A 91 -6.15 -2.62 -12.93
CA ASN A 91 -5.70 -3.33 -14.12
C ASN A 91 -6.88 -3.89 -14.94
N THR A 92 -7.85 -4.52 -14.29
CA THR A 92 -9.08 -5.00 -14.94
C THR A 92 -9.86 -3.86 -15.59
N LEU A 93 -10.00 -2.70 -14.94
CA LEU A 93 -10.67 -1.53 -15.52
C LEU A 93 -9.91 -0.96 -16.73
N ASN A 94 -8.58 -0.88 -16.66
CA ASN A 94 -7.76 -0.46 -17.80
C ASN A 94 -7.87 -1.44 -18.98
N THR A 95 -7.86 -2.74 -18.70
CA THR A 95 -8.06 -3.79 -19.70
C THR A 95 -9.45 -3.68 -20.33
N ALA A 96 -10.48 -3.42 -19.52
CA ALA A 96 -11.84 -3.21 -19.99
C ALA A 96 -11.95 -2.02 -20.95
N ARG A 97 -11.29 -0.89 -20.65
CA ARG A 97 -11.25 0.27 -21.55
C ARG A 97 -10.66 -0.09 -22.92
N THR A 98 -9.55 -0.81 -22.94
CA THR A 98 -8.91 -1.26 -24.19
C THR A 98 -9.84 -2.17 -24.99
N LYS A 99 -10.45 -3.18 -24.34
CA LYS A 99 -11.40 -4.10 -24.97
C LYS A 99 -12.62 -3.36 -25.54
N ILE A 100 -13.16 -2.38 -24.81
CA ILE A 100 -14.28 -1.55 -25.27
C ILE A 100 -13.91 -0.76 -26.53
N ALA A 101 -12.73 -0.15 -26.57
CA ALA A 101 -12.25 0.58 -27.76
C ALA A 101 -12.11 -0.35 -28.98
N GLU A 102 -11.62 -1.57 -28.75
CA GLU A 102 -11.53 -2.61 -29.79
C GLU A 102 -12.92 -3.05 -30.28
N TYR A 103 -13.86 -3.31 -29.37
CA TYR A 103 -15.24 -3.66 -29.72
C TYR A 103 -15.94 -2.54 -30.49
N LYS A 104 -15.69 -1.26 -30.16
CA LYS A 104 -16.19 -0.13 -30.95
C LYS A 104 -15.71 -0.19 -32.40
N LYS A 105 -14.43 -0.51 -32.62
CA LYS A 105 -13.85 -0.64 -33.96
C LYS A 105 -14.49 -1.82 -34.71
N GLN A 106 -14.67 -2.96 -34.06
CA GLN A 106 -15.30 -4.15 -34.66
C GLN A 106 -16.78 -3.90 -35.01
N ILE A 107 -17.52 -3.20 -34.14
CA ILE A 107 -18.91 -2.77 -34.44
C ILE A 107 -18.94 -1.86 -35.67
N ALA A 108 -18.03 -0.88 -35.78
CA ALA A 108 -17.97 0.01 -36.94
C ALA A 108 -17.65 -0.72 -38.25
N ASP A 109 -16.81 -1.76 -38.19
CA ASP A 109 -16.52 -2.62 -39.35
C ASP A 109 -17.75 -3.44 -39.77
N LEU A 110 -18.48 -4.01 -38.80
CA LEU A 110 -19.75 -4.71 -39.05
C LEU A 110 -20.79 -3.78 -39.70
N GLU A 111 -20.87 -2.52 -39.27
CA GLU A 111 -21.73 -1.51 -39.88
C GLU A 111 -21.38 -1.22 -41.34
N SER A 112 -20.08 -1.05 -41.63
CA SER A 112 -19.59 -0.85 -43.00
C SER A 112 -19.95 -2.04 -43.91
N LYS A 113 -19.79 -3.27 -43.40
CA LYS A 113 -20.14 -4.51 -44.11
C LYS A 113 -21.65 -4.63 -44.38
N ILE A 114 -22.50 -4.25 -43.41
CA ILE A 114 -23.96 -4.22 -43.60
C ILE A 114 -24.35 -3.19 -44.66
N ALA A 115 -23.77 -1.98 -44.60
CA ALA A 115 -24.04 -0.91 -45.57
C ALA A 115 -23.65 -1.30 -47.01
N ALA A 116 -22.60 -2.11 -47.18
CA ALA A 116 -22.16 -2.62 -48.48
C ALA A 116 -23.09 -3.72 -49.05
N ASN A 117 -23.83 -4.45 -48.19
CA ASN A 117 -24.58 -5.64 -48.57
C ASN A 117 -26.10 -5.46 -48.39
N LYS A 118 -26.73 -4.74 -49.33
CA LYS A 118 -28.15 -4.31 -49.32
C LYS A 118 -29.20 -5.43 -49.13
N LYS A 119 -28.82 -6.71 -49.23
CA LYS A 119 -29.75 -7.86 -49.18
C LYS A 119 -29.85 -8.52 -47.79
N THR A 120 -28.98 -8.18 -46.84
CA THR A 120 -28.90 -8.84 -45.51
C THR A 120 -29.14 -7.83 -44.37
N MET A 121 -30.21 -7.04 -44.47
CA MET A 121 -30.30 -5.75 -43.75
C MET A 121 -30.92 -5.77 -42.35
N ALA A 122 -32.04 -6.47 -42.12
CA ALA A 122 -32.83 -6.23 -40.91
C ALA A 122 -32.30 -6.95 -39.65
N SER A 123 -31.96 -8.23 -39.75
CA SER A 123 -31.48 -9.02 -38.61
C SER A 123 -30.07 -8.63 -38.18
N MET A 124 -29.16 -8.37 -39.13
CA MET A 124 -27.79 -7.92 -38.83
C MET A 124 -27.78 -6.51 -38.22
N GLN A 125 -28.62 -5.59 -38.72
CA GLN A 125 -28.75 -4.26 -38.11
C GLN A 125 -29.27 -4.34 -36.67
N SER A 126 -30.29 -5.18 -36.43
CA SER A 126 -30.80 -5.39 -35.07
C SER A 126 -29.75 -5.97 -34.13
N THR A 127 -28.85 -6.84 -34.61
CA THR A 127 -27.76 -7.38 -33.81
C THR A 127 -26.71 -6.31 -33.50
N VAL A 128 -26.32 -5.50 -34.48
CA VAL A 128 -25.39 -4.37 -34.28
C VAL A 128 -25.96 -3.35 -33.29
N ASP A 129 -27.25 -3.01 -33.38
CA ASP A 129 -27.90 -2.10 -32.45
C ASP A 129 -27.91 -2.65 -31.03
N ARG A 130 -28.10 -3.96 -30.87
CA ARG A 130 -28.00 -4.65 -29.58
C ARG A 130 -26.57 -4.63 -29.03
N LEU A 131 -25.57 -4.89 -29.87
CA LEU A 131 -24.15 -4.80 -29.51
C LEU A 131 -23.78 -3.40 -29.05
N LYS A 132 -24.23 -2.36 -29.77
CA LYS A 132 -24.04 -0.94 -29.38
C LYS A 132 -24.66 -0.62 -28.03
N LYS A 133 -25.89 -1.04 -27.80
CA LYS A 133 -26.57 -0.84 -26.50
C LYS A 133 -25.85 -1.56 -25.37
N SER A 134 -25.46 -2.82 -25.59
CA SER A 134 -24.71 -3.60 -24.60
C SER A 134 -23.36 -2.95 -24.28
N LEU A 135 -22.63 -2.52 -25.31
CA LEU A 135 -21.33 -1.87 -25.14
C LEU A 135 -21.44 -0.53 -24.40
N ALA A 136 -22.43 0.31 -24.76
CA ALA A 136 -22.69 1.57 -24.08
C ALA A 136 -23.04 1.36 -22.59
N GLU A 137 -23.74 0.27 -22.27
CA GLU A 137 -24.01 -0.11 -20.88
C GLU A 137 -22.74 -0.53 -20.14
N LYS A 138 -21.86 -1.32 -20.78
CA LYS A 138 -20.56 -1.67 -20.19
C LYS A 138 -19.67 -0.44 -19.97
N GLU A 139 -19.72 0.54 -20.87
CA GLU A 139 -19.00 1.82 -20.68
C GLU A 139 -19.45 2.57 -19.44
N ARG A 140 -20.76 2.63 -19.20
CA ARG A 140 -21.29 3.24 -17.96
C ARG A 140 -20.84 2.49 -16.71
N ILE A 141 -20.90 1.15 -16.74
CA ILE A 141 -20.45 0.31 -15.62
C ILE A 141 -18.96 0.55 -15.33
N VAL A 142 -18.10 0.60 -16.36
CA VAL A 142 -16.67 0.91 -16.19
C VAL A 142 -16.47 2.27 -15.53
N ALA A 143 -17.15 3.32 -16.03
CA ALA A 143 -17.04 4.66 -15.45
C ALA A 143 -17.52 4.73 -13.99
N GLU A 144 -18.60 4.02 -13.65
CA GLU A 144 -19.10 3.94 -12.28
C GLU A 144 -18.11 3.21 -11.36
N LEU A 145 -17.60 2.06 -11.79
CA LEU A 145 -16.64 1.27 -11.03
C LEU A 145 -15.34 2.06 -10.79
N GLU A 146 -14.88 2.83 -11.77
CA GLU A 146 -13.74 3.74 -11.61
C GLU A 146 -14.00 4.81 -10.55
N GLY A 147 -15.18 5.42 -10.57
CA GLY A 147 -15.60 6.38 -9.55
C GLY A 147 -15.61 5.76 -8.15
N ARG A 148 -16.18 4.56 -8.02
CA ARG A 148 -16.22 3.82 -6.74
C ARG A 148 -14.81 3.46 -6.24
N VAL A 149 -13.95 2.93 -7.12
CA VAL A 149 -12.55 2.60 -6.77
C VAL A 149 -11.78 3.85 -6.34
N SER A 150 -11.96 4.98 -7.03
CA SER A 150 -11.33 6.24 -6.67
C SER A 150 -11.80 6.75 -5.29
N ALA A 151 -13.11 6.72 -5.03
CA ALA A 151 -13.66 7.13 -3.74
C ALA A 151 -13.16 6.26 -2.58
N LEU A 152 -13.19 4.92 -2.75
CA LEU A 152 -12.68 3.98 -1.75
C LEU A 152 -11.20 4.20 -1.45
N ASN A 153 -10.39 4.48 -2.49
CA ASN A 153 -8.97 4.79 -2.30
C ASN A 153 -8.76 6.05 -1.47
N SER A 154 -9.53 7.11 -1.75
CA SER A 154 -9.43 8.37 -1.00
C SER A 154 -9.82 8.16 0.47
N THR A 155 -10.88 7.40 0.74
CA THR A 155 -11.29 7.07 2.11
C THR A 155 -10.20 6.27 2.82
N LEU A 156 -9.69 5.22 2.19
CA LEU A 156 -8.64 4.37 2.78
C LEU A 156 -7.37 5.16 3.09
N ASP A 157 -6.94 6.05 2.21
CA ASP A 157 -5.76 6.91 2.45
C ASP A 157 -6.00 7.88 3.62
N SER A 158 -7.22 8.41 3.76
CA SER A 158 -7.58 9.28 4.88
C SER A 158 -7.62 8.52 6.21
N GLU A 159 -8.19 7.31 6.24
CA GLU A 159 -8.24 6.46 7.43
C GLU A 159 -6.84 6.01 7.86
N ARG A 160 -5.98 5.64 6.89
CA ARG A 160 -4.58 5.29 7.16
C ARG A 160 -3.81 6.43 7.80
N LYS A 161 -3.99 7.67 7.30
CA LYS A 161 -3.37 8.86 7.91
C LYS A 161 -3.87 9.09 9.32
N ALA A 162 -5.18 9.05 9.53
CA ALA A 162 -5.76 9.22 10.86
C ALA A 162 -5.29 8.14 11.85
N ALA A 163 -5.20 6.88 11.40
CA ALA A 163 -4.68 5.79 12.20
C ALA A 163 -3.20 6.00 12.57
N GLN A 164 -2.37 6.45 11.63
CA GLN A 164 -0.96 6.74 11.88
C GLN A 164 -0.76 7.87 12.89
N GLU A 165 -1.57 8.94 12.78
CA GLU A 165 -1.56 10.06 13.73
C GLU A 165 -1.96 9.61 15.14
N GLU A 166 -3.01 8.79 15.25
CA GLU A 166 -3.47 8.25 16.54
C GLU A 166 -2.43 7.28 17.15
N ILE A 167 -1.76 6.45 16.35
CA ILE A 167 -0.66 5.60 16.82
C ILE A 167 0.48 6.46 17.36
N ALA A 168 0.93 7.46 16.61
CA ALA A 168 2.00 8.35 17.03
C ALA A 168 1.66 9.08 18.35
N LYS A 169 0.40 9.52 18.50
CA LYS A 169 -0.10 10.13 19.74
C LYS A 169 -0.04 9.14 20.91
N ARG A 170 -0.49 7.90 20.72
CA ARG A 170 -0.44 6.86 21.75
C ARG A 170 0.99 6.49 22.15
N GLU A 171 1.90 6.39 21.19
CA GLU A 171 3.31 6.13 21.47
C GLU A 171 3.94 7.24 22.33
N ASN A 172 3.62 8.50 22.05
CA ASN A 172 4.10 9.61 22.88
C ASN A 172 3.52 9.55 24.30
N MET A 173 2.21 9.32 24.44
CA MET A 173 1.58 9.14 25.75
C MET A 173 2.18 7.96 26.53
N LEU A 174 2.49 6.85 25.87
CA LEU A 174 3.13 5.70 26.50
C LEU A 174 4.53 6.03 27.00
N LYS A 175 5.34 6.73 26.20
CA LYS A 175 6.68 7.19 26.62
C LYS A 175 6.63 8.12 27.82
N GLU A 176 5.68 9.06 27.83
CA GLU A 176 5.46 9.95 28.98
C GLU A 176 5.09 9.15 30.24
N LYS A 177 4.13 8.22 30.11
CA LYS A 177 3.70 7.36 31.22
C LYS A 177 4.82 6.45 31.73
N GLU A 178 5.64 5.91 30.84
CA GLU A 178 6.78 5.09 31.22
C GLU A 178 7.84 5.92 31.97
N SER A 179 8.11 7.14 31.53
CA SER A 179 8.99 8.06 32.25
C SER A 179 8.45 8.43 33.65
N GLU A 180 7.15 8.71 33.75
CA GLU A 180 6.48 8.96 35.03
C GLU A 180 6.57 7.74 35.96
N LEU A 181 6.27 6.54 35.45
CA LEU A 181 6.35 5.31 36.23
C LEU A 181 7.76 5.03 36.71
N ASN A 182 8.77 5.23 35.86
CA ASN A 182 10.17 5.07 36.24
C ASN A 182 10.56 6.05 37.35
N LYS A 183 10.13 7.31 37.24
CA LYS A 183 10.37 8.30 38.29
C LYS A 183 9.70 7.90 39.61
N VAL A 184 8.42 7.53 39.57
CA VAL A 184 7.69 7.08 40.77
C VAL A 184 8.32 5.82 41.36
N ASN A 185 8.82 4.90 40.53
CA ASN A 185 9.50 3.70 40.97
C ASN A 185 10.82 4.04 41.69
N ILE A 186 11.64 4.92 41.12
CA ILE A 186 12.86 5.43 41.75
C ILE A 186 12.52 6.12 43.07
N ASP A 187 11.53 7.01 43.09
CA ASP A 187 11.13 7.77 44.27
C ASP A 187 10.63 6.84 45.40
N ASN A 188 9.82 5.82 45.07
CA ASN A 188 9.31 4.84 46.04
C ASN A 188 10.40 3.92 46.63
N ASN A 189 11.47 3.68 45.88
CA ASN A 189 12.60 2.87 46.33
C ASN A 189 13.73 3.72 46.91
N THR A 190 13.56 5.04 46.97
CA THR A 190 14.54 5.95 47.57
C THR A 190 14.31 6.00 49.08
N LEU A 191 15.32 5.60 49.83
CA LEU A 191 15.33 5.64 51.28
C LEU A 191 16.40 6.62 51.79
N TYR A 192 16.20 7.09 53.02
CA TYR A 192 17.03 8.10 53.65
C TYR A 192 17.49 7.61 55.03
N TYR A 193 18.78 7.73 55.30
CA TYR A 193 19.38 7.29 56.57
C TYR A 193 20.40 8.30 57.10
N ALA A 194 20.63 8.27 58.41
CA ALA A 194 21.64 9.11 59.05
C ALA A 194 22.33 8.33 60.18
N ILE A 195 23.66 8.38 60.20
CA ILE A 195 24.49 7.64 61.15
C ILE A 195 25.31 8.64 61.94
N GLY A 196 25.26 8.52 63.27
CA GLY A 196 26.04 9.38 64.15
C GLY A 196 25.77 9.09 65.62
N THR A 197 26.56 9.72 66.47
CA THR A 197 26.31 9.70 67.91
C THR A 197 25.01 10.42 68.22
N ARG A 198 24.36 10.04 69.33
CA ARG A 198 23.13 10.68 69.79
C ARG A 198 23.26 12.21 69.90
N LYS A 199 24.43 12.71 70.34
CA LYS A 199 24.69 14.15 70.42
C LYS A 199 24.70 14.80 69.04
N GLN A 200 25.40 14.21 68.06
CA GLN A 200 25.44 14.72 66.69
C GLN A 200 24.05 14.77 66.04
N LEU A 201 23.24 13.72 66.24
CA LEU A 201 21.88 13.67 65.68
C LEU A 201 20.91 14.65 66.35
N LEU A 202 21.13 14.99 67.63
CA LEU A 202 20.38 16.04 68.34
C LEU A 202 20.79 17.43 67.86
N ASP A 203 22.10 17.67 67.75
CA ASP A 203 22.68 18.95 67.33
C ASP A 203 22.33 19.26 65.86
N SER A 204 22.30 18.25 64.99
CA SER A 204 21.82 18.36 63.61
C SER A 204 20.30 18.50 63.50
N GLY A 205 19.58 18.25 64.60
CA GLY A 205 18.12 18.32 64.66
C GLY A 205 17.40 17.20 63.90
N ILE A 206 18.07 16.07 63.63
CA ILE A 206 17.45 14.86 63.05
C ILE A 206 16.56 14.16 64.08
N ILE A 207 16.99 14.16 65.34
CA ILE A 207 16.22 13.59 66.46
C ILE A 207 15.92 14.65 67.53
N THR A 208 14.87 14.42 68.29
CA THR A 208 14.53 15.12 69.52
C THR A 208 14.22 14.10 70.62
N ARG A 209 14.23 14.53 71.88
CA ARG A 209 13.88 13.66 73.01
C ARG A 209 12.58 14.13 73.64
N LYS A 210 11.57 13.25 73.66
CA LYS A 210 10.23 13.53 74.21
C LYS A 210 9.93 12.62 75.43
N GLY A 211 8.98 13.05 76.26
CA GLY A 211 8.55 12.31 77.46
C GLY A 211 9.47 12.46 78.68
N GLY A 212 9.32 11.57 79.66
CA GLY A 212 10.12 11.51 80.89
C GLY A 212 9.72 12.51 81.98
N ILE A 213 10.02 12.20 83.24
CA ILE A 213 9.82 13.08 84.41
C ILE A 213 11.17 13.65 84.82
N LEU A 214 11.28 14.98 84.94
CA LEU A 214 12.50 15.68 85.37
C LEU A 214 13.77 15.31 84.58
N GLY A 215 13.66 15.00 83.28
CA GLY A 215 14.81 14.67 82.42
C GLY A 215 15.17 13.19 82.35
N ILE A 216 14.59 12.35 83.21
CA ILE A 216 14.82 10.91 83.26
C ILE A 216 13.77 10.20 82.40
N GLY A 217 14.18 9.17 81.65
CA GLY A 217 13.27 8.36 80.81
C GLY A 217 12.93 8.97 79.43
N LYS A 218 13.65 10.01 78.98
CA LYS A 218 13.42 10.60 77.65
C LYS A 218 13.80 9.64 76.52
N VAL A 219 12.87 9.39 75.61
CA VAL A 219 13.07 8.57 74.41
C VAL A 219 13.41 9.43 73.19
N SER A 220 14.30 8.94 72.32
CA SER A 220 14.63 9.61 71.07
C SER A 220 13.51 9.40 70.04
N THR A 221 13.11 10.45 69.35
CA THR A 221 12.07 10.49 68.31
C THR A 221 12.56 11.34 67.15
N LEU A 222 12.10 11.08 65.92
CA LEU A 222 12.45 11.91 64.76
C LEU A 222 11.88 13.33 64.92
N LYS A 223 12.67 14.36 64.58
CA LYS A 223 12.30 15.78 64.69
C LYS A 223 12.31 16.41 63.29
N ASP A 224 11.12 16.60 62.71
CA ASP A 224 10.91 17.11 61.34
C ASP A 224 11.74 16.38 60.27
N VAL A 225 11.07 15.71 59.33
CA VAL A 225 11.74 14.93 58.29
C VAL A 225 12.31 15.88 57.22
N ASN A 226 13.36 16.62 57.58
CA ASN A 226 14.14 17.38 56.63
C ASN A 226 15.18 16.46 55.98
N LEU A 227 14.82 15.93 54.82
CA LEU A 227 15.60 14.94 54.06
C LEU A 227 17.00 15.44 53.66
N THR A 228 17.25 16.76 53.62
CA THR A 228 18.58 17.29 53.27
C THR A 228 19.66 16.99 54.30
N LYS A 229 19.27 16.50 55.49
CA LYS A 229 20.17 16.11 56.58
C LYS A 229 20.46 14.61 56.59
N PHE A 230 19.87 13.85 55.67
CA PHE A 230 20.02 12.42 55.56
C PHE A 230 20.84 12.09 54.32
N SER A 231 21.55 10.98 54.37
CA SER A 231 22.12 10.33 53.20
C SER A 231 21.01 9.59 52.45
N GLN A 232 20.99 9.73 51.14
CA GLN A 232 20.04 9.07 50.24
C GLN A 232 20.67 7.79 49.66
N PHE A 233 19.87 6.74 49.52
CA PHE A 233 20.21 5.56 48.72
C PHE A 233 18.94 5.00 48.05
N ASN A 234 19.10 4.18 47.02
CA ASN A 234 17.99 3.57 46.30
C ASN A 234 18.07 2.04 46.38
N LEU A 235 16.96 1.40 46.78
CA LEU A 235 16.86 -0.06 46.89
C LEU A 235 16.97 -0.80 45.56
N LEU A 236 16.79 -0.10 44.43
CA LEU A 236 17.02 -0.64 43.09
C LEU A 236 18.52 -0.77 42.78
N GLU A 237 19.38 0.00 43.45
CA GLU A 237 20.83 0.03 43.23
C GLU A 237 21.59 -0.79 44.27
N THR A 238 21.24 -0.60 45.55
CA THR A 238 21.85 -1.31 46.67
C THR A 238 20.81 -1.60 47.74
N GLN A 239 20.83 -2.82 48.27
CA GLN A 239 19.99 -3.25 49.39
C GLN A 239 20.74 -3.20 50.72
N GLU A 240 22.01 -2.79 50.70
CA GLU A 240 22.89 -2.84 51.85
C GLU A 240 23.55 -1.48 52.10
N ILE A 241 23.66 -1.11 53.38
CA ILE A 241 24.42 0.05 53.85
C ILE A 241 25.44 -0.41 54.87
N THR A 242 26.71 -0.04 54.67
CA THR A 242 27.79 -0.38 55.59
C THR A 242 28.22 0.81 56.47
N PHE A 243 28.57 0.51 57.72
CA PHE A 243 29.09 1.51 58.68
C PHE A 243 30.06 0.91 59.71
N PRO A 244 31.01 1.70 60.25
CA PRO A 244 32.11 1.17 61.06
C PRO A 244 31.64 0.62 62.42
N VAL A 245 32.32 -0.41 62.92
CA VAL A 245 32.05 -0.99 64.24
C VAL A 245 32.29 0.02 65.38
N THR A 246 31.43 -0.02 66.40
CA THR A 246 31.59 0.79 67.62
C THR A 246 31.50 -0.08 68.87
N LYS A 247 32.16 0.33 69.97
CA LYS A 247 32.18 -0.42 71.24
C LYS A 247 30.80 -0.65 71.86
N LYS A 248 29.80 0.15 71.51
CA LYS A 248 28.44 0.11 72.09
C LYS A 248 27.38 -0.43 71.13
N GLY A 249 27.78 -0.82 69.92
CA GLY A 249 26.85 -1.17 68.84
C GLY A 249 25.98 0.00 68.39
N TYR A 250 25.00 -0.30 67.53
CA TYR A 250 24.05 0.67 66.98
C TYR A 250 22.64 0.39 67.49
N SER A 251 21.85 1.45 67.67
CA SER A 251 20.42 1.36 67.89
C SER A 251 19.71 2.03 66.72
N VAL A 252 18.81 1.30 66.05
CA VAL A 252 18.09 1.79 64.88
C VAL A 252 16.81 2.50 65.32
N LEU A 253 16.58 3.70 64.80
CA LEU A 253 15.32 4.42 64.91
C LEU A 253 14.76 4.58 63.49
N SER A 254 13.68 3.85 63.18
CA SER A 254 13.08 3.81 61.86
C SER A 254 11.56 4.06 61.93
N ASN A 255 11.01 4.67 60.89
CA ASN A 255 9.56 4.74 60.62
C ASN A 255 9.04 3.51 59.86
N HIS A 256 9.94 2.62 59.42
CA HIS A 256 9.59 1.34 58.80
C HIS A 256 9.36 0.26 59.87
N VAL A 257 8.62 -0.79 59.50
CA VAL A 257 8.35 -1.92 60.39
C VAL A 257 9.65 -2.65 60.73
N ALA A 258 9.82 -3.09 61.98
CA ALA A 258 11.06 -3.71 62.43
C ALA A 258 11.45 -4.99 61.65
N ALA A 259 10.48 -5.63 60.98
CA ALA A 259 10.72 -6.81 60.14
C ALA A 259 11.26 -6.48 58.74
N SER A 260 11.31 -5.20 58.33
CA SER A 260 11.74 -4.81 56.98
C SER A 260 13.24 -4.52 56.86
N TYR A 261 14.01 -4.69 57.95
CA TYR A 261 15.45 -4.44 57.96
C TYR A 261 16.15 -5.34 58.99
N GLU A 262 17.41 -5.65 58.76
CA GLU A 262 18.25 -6.42 59.67
C GLU A 262 19.59 -5.70 59.80
N VAL A 263 20.16 -5.61 61.01
CA VAL A 263 21.53 -5.10 61.18
C VAL A 263 22.42 -6.23 61.66
N ARG A 264 23.39 -6.61 60.82
CA ARG A 264 24.37 -7.66 61.12
C ARG A 264 25.77 -7.08 61.24
N GLN A 265 26.60 -7.71 62.07
CA GLN A 265 28.01 -7.38 62.16
C GLN A 265 28.81 -8.35 61.28
N GLU A 266 29.56 -7.80 60.33
CA GLU A 266 30.44 -8.55 59.42
C GLU A 266 31.88 -8.03 59.57
N GLY A 267 32.67 -8.73 60.38
CA GLY A 267 34.04 -8.33 60.71
C GLY A 267 34.11 -6.96 61.40
N ASP A 268 34.76 -6.02 60.73
CA ASP A 268 35.00 -4.64 61.21
C ASP A 268 33.90 -3.64 60.77
N GLN A 269 32.82 -4.13 60.16
CA GLN A 269 31.67 -3.31 59.73
C GLN A 269 30.33 -3.88 60.22
N TYR A 270 29.33 -3.01 60.29
CA TYR A 270 27.93 -3.39 60.35
C TYR A 270 27.31 -3.20 58.97
N VAL A 271 26.41 -4.11 58.60
CA VAL A 271 25.61 -4.08 57.37
C VAL A 271 24.14 -3.98 57.79
N LEU A 272 23.45 -2.95 57.29
CA LEU A 272 22.00 -2.76 57.37
C LEU A 272 21.37 -3.14 56.03
#